data_AF-A0A4Q3US31-F1
#
_entry.id   AF-A0A4Q3US31-F1
#
_cell.length_a   1.000
_cell.length_b   1.000
_cell.length_c   1.000
_cell.angle_alpha   90.00
_cell.angle_beta   90.00
_cell.angle_gamma   90.00
#
_symmetry.space_group_name_H-M   'P 1'
#
loop_
_entity.id
_entity.type
_entity.pdbx_description
1 polymer ?
#
loop_
_entity_poly.entity_id
_entity_poly.type
_entity_poly.pdbx_seq_one_letter_code
_entity_poly.pdbx_strand_id
1 'polypeptide(L)' 'MADAQKIVRVGRIAGPHGLRGEMKIDPLTDFDSRFAKGATLILQGVPRKIELSREHK' A
#
# COMPACT_ATOMS: atom_id res chain seq x y z
N MET A 1 -11.46 10.73 -22.71
CA MET A 1 -11.51 9.26 -22.59
C MET A 1 -10.52 8.90 -21.50
N ALA A 2 -10.99 8.53 -20.31
CA ALA A 2 -10.09 8.29 -19.18
C ALA A 2 -9.34 6.98 -19.43
N ASP A 3 -8.01 7.07 -19.53
CA ASP A 3 -7.12 5.91 -19.48
C ASP A 3 -7.58 4.96 -18.38
N ALA A 4 -8.01 3.77 -18.78
CA ALA A 4 -8.24 2.67 -17.86
C ALA A 4 -6.86 2.21 -17.35
N GLN A 5 -6.26 3.01 -16.46
CA GLN A 5 -5.04 2.64 -15.75
C GLN A 5 -5.31 1.29 -15.11
N LYS A 6 -4.62 0.25 -15.59
CA LYS A 6 -4.73 -1.10 -15.04
C LYS A 6 -4.22 -1.06 -13.60
N ILE A 7 -5.15 -0.91 -12.66
CA ILE A 7 -4.85 -1.00 -11.23
C ILE A 7 -4.60 -2.47 -10.93
N VAL A 8 -3.41 -2.77 -10.44
CA VAL A 8 -3.05 -4.10 -9.96
C VAL A 8 -3.11 -4.10 -8.45
N ARG A 9 -3.78 -5.10 -7.87
CA ARG A 9 -3.75 -5.32 -6.42
C ARG A 9 -2.36 -5.82 -6.03
N VAL A 10 -1.66 -5.06 -5.19
CA VAL A 10 -0.31 -5.40 -4.71
C VAL A 10 -0.30 -5.90 -3.26
N GLY A 11 -1.38 -5.70 -2.50
CA GLY A 11 -1.47 -6.09 -1.10
C GLY A 11 -2.87 -5.93 -0.52
N ARG A 12 -3.05 -6.44 0.69
CA ARG A 12 -4.28 -6.34 1.50
C ARG A 12 -3.94 -5.76 2.87
N ILE A 13 -4.81 -4.89 3.40
CA ILE A 13 -4.69 -4.45 4.80
C ILE A 13 -5.11 -5.61 5.70
N ALA A 14 -4.16 -6.13 6.48
CA ALA A 14 -4.37 -7.21 7.44
C ALA A 14 -5.02 -6.69 8.73
N GLY A 15 -4.72 -5.44 9.11
CA GLY A 15 -5.29 -4.80 10.28
C GLY A 15 -4.54 -3.52 10.68
N PRO A 16 -5.02 -2.82 11.72
CA PRO A 16 -4.31 -1.67 12.28
C PRO A 16 -2.97 -2.09 12.92
N HIS A 17 -2.00 -1.18 12.91
CA HIS A 17 -0.71 -1.31 13.59
C HIS A 17 -0.49 -0.13 14.53
N GLY A 18 -0.30 -0.42 15.82
CA GLY A 18 -0.02 0.59 16.83
C GLY A 18 -1.13 1.64 17.01
N LEU A 19 -0.78 2.74 17.69
CA LEU A 19 -1.70 3.83 18.02
C LEU A 19 -1.54 5.05 17.09
N ARG A 20 -0.57 5.01 16.16
CA ARG A 20 -0.21 6.13 15.28
C ARG A 20 -0.93 6.08 13.91
N GLY A 21 -1.93 5.22 13.77
CA GLY A 21 -2.66 5.03 12.52
C GLY A 21 -1.86 4.27 11.45
N GLU A 22 -0.81 3.54 11.84
CA GLU A 22 -0.10 2.64 10.93
C GLU A 22 -0.98 1.40 10.65
N MET A 23 -0.68 0.66 9.59
CA MET A 23 -1.44 -0.52 9.19
C MET A 23 -0.51 -1.66 8.82
N LYS A 24 -0.90 -2.88 9.16
CA LYS A 24 -0.27 -4.10 8.68
C LYS A 24 -0.78 -4.42 7.28
N ILE A 25 0.13 -4.74 6.39
CA ILE A 25 -0.18 -5.11 5.00
C ILE A 25 0.30 -6.54 4.79
N ASP A 26 -0.58 -7.39 4.27
CA ASP A 26 -0.21 -8.67 3.66
C ASP A 26 0.13 -8.40 2.19
N PRO A 27 1.42 -8.48 1.79
CA PRO A 27 1.81 -8.28 0.40
C PRO A 27 1.26 -9.43 -0.47
N LEU A 28 0.71 -9.07 -1.63
CA LEU A 28 0.27 -10.00 -2.68
C LEU A 28 1.19 -9.92 -3.89
N THR A 29 2.43 -9.51 -3.66
CA THR A 29 3.45 -9.26 -4.66
C THR A 29 4.81 -9.60 -4.09
N ASP A 30 5.70 -10.10 -4.96
CA ASP A 30 7.09 -10.41 -4.58
C ASP A 30 8.01 -9.17 -4.62
N PHE A 31 7.45 -7.98 -4.85
CA PHE A 31 8.18 -6.72 -5.01
C PHE A 31 7.89 -5.76 -3.84
N ASP A 32 8.65 -5.88 -2.75
CA ASP A 32 8.48 -5.00 -1.57
C ASP A 32 8.73 -3.52 -1.88
N SER A 33 9.48 -3.22 -2.93
CA SER A 33 9.70 -1.87 -3.44
C SER A 33 8.40 -1.15 -3.83
N ARG A 34 7.30 -1.88 -4.07
CA ARG A 34 5.95 -1.30 -4.26
C ARG A 34 5.43 -0.57 -3.03
N PHE A 35 5.94 -0.91 -1.86
CA PHE A 35 5.60 -0.28 -0.59
C PHE A 35 6.67 0.71 -0.13
N ALA A 36 7.64 1.07 -0.97
CA ALA A 36 8.69 2.01 -0.60
C ALA A 36 8.12 3.41 -0.27
N LYS A 37 8.80 4.12 0.63
CA LYS A 37 8.48 5.51 0.97
C LYS A 37 8.41 6.36 -0.30
N GLY A 38 7.34 7.11 -0.44
CA GLY A 38 7.08 7.99 -1.58
C GLY A 38 6.25 7.36 -2.70
N ALA A 39 6.04 6.05 -2.71
CA ALA A 39 5.14 5.40 -3.66
C ALA A 39 3.68 5.81 -3.42
N THR A 40 2.88 5.83 -4.50
CA THR A 40 1.44 6.11 -4.44
C THR A 40 0.67 4.83 -4.67
N LEU A 41 -0.19 4.47 -3.71
CA LEU A 41 -1.10 3.34 -3.80
C LEU A 41 -2.55 3.85 -3.85
N ILE A 42 -3.42 3.08 -4.48
CA ILE A 42 -4.85 3.39 -4.50
C ILE A 42 -5.54 2.59 -3.40
N LEU A 43 -6.06 3.29 -2.41
CA LEU A 43 -6.86 2.72 -1.33
C LEU A 43 -8.31 3.14 -1.53
N GLN A 44 -9.20 2.16 -1.77
CA GLN A 44 -10.63 2.41 -1.99
C GLN A 44 -10.91 3.49 -3.08
N GLY A 45 -10.12 3.49 -4.15
CA GLY A 45 -10.25 4.47 -5.25
C GLY A 45 -9.56 5.82 -4.98
N VAL A 46 -9.01 6.03 -3.79
CA VAL A 46 -8.30 7.26 -3.42
C VAL A 46 -6.79 7.04 -3.48
N PRO A 47 -6.03 7.87 -4.22
CA PRO A 47 -4.59 7.81 -4.20
C PRO A 47 -4.06 8.25 -2.84
N ARG A 48 -3.18 7.45 -2.26
CA ARG A 48 -2.51 7.69 -0.98
C ARG A 48 -1.02 7.47 -1.15
N LYS A 49 -0.22 8.38 -0.59
CA LYS A 49 1.24 8.29 -0.62
C LYS A 49 1.74 7.57 0.62
N ILE A 50 2.74 6.71 0.45
CA ILE A 50 3.41 6.05 1.57
C ILE A 50 4.39 7.02 2.20
N GLU A 51 4.16 7.38 3.46
CA GLU A 51 5.09 8.22 4.24
C GLU A 51 6.20 7.40 4.89
N LEU A 52 5.89 6.18 5.30
CA LEU A 52 6.82 5.25 5.92
C LEU A 52 6.35 3.81 5.68
N SER A 53 7.31 2.91 5.50
CA SER A 53 7.09 1.47 5.50
C SER A 53 8.28 0.80 6.17
N ARG A 54 8.00 -0.29 6.88
CA ARG A 54 9.02 -1.12 7.53
C ARG A 54 8.50 -2.56 7.58
N GLU A 55 9.39 -3.51 7.34
CA GLU A 55 9.09 -4.91 7.61
C GLU A 55 8.94 -5.11 9.11
N HIS A 56 7.96 -5.91 9.50
CA HIS A 56 7.70 -6.27 10.88
C HIS A 56 7.70 -7.80 10.96
N LYS A 57 8.77 -8.36 11.54
CA LYS A 57 8.88 -9.78 11.87
C LYS A 57 8.04 -10.13 13.09
#